data_AF-A0A382YV74-F1
#
_entry.id   AF-A0A382YV74-F1
#
_cell.length_a   1.000
_cell.length_b   1.000
_cell.length_c   1.000
_cell.angle_alpha   90.00
_cell.angle_beta   90.00
_cell.angle_gamma   90.00
#
_symmetry.space_group_name_H-M   'P 1'
#
loop_
_entity.id
_entity.type
_entity.pdbx_description
1 polymer ?
#
loop_
_entity_poly.entity_id
_entity_poly.type
_entity_poly.pdbx_seq_one_letter_code
_entity_poly.pdbx_strand_id
1 'polypeptide(L)'
;VIKTDNSKNSLSQNFVILITFFLIIFLLNNEFIKYFVWQFPDLFMDMKQGVAWLKCHSLGFDIYNNIEPCYHRSMNYGKILLLFPYNEIFEKFYSFYFPYLLIFLSIFLIQRIIRPTSTFEYFLFFLCIFNPSTILLFERANLDMLVFVLLILIIKNKINFINWTLYFFLSFLKIYPVVILINFFLEDKSRSLKNLFIYCFVFCLISLCYLLFNFGEYVFIMESA
;
A
#
# COMPACT_ATOMS: atom_id res chain seq x y z
N VAL A 1 -26.32 -33.31 5.18
CA VAL A 1 -25.13 -33.03 6.01
C VAL A 1 -25.07 -31.54 6.28
N ILE A 2 -25.03 -31.20 7.57
CA ILE A 2 -25.43 -29.92 8.15
C ILE A 2 -24.43 -28.80 7.79
N LYS A 3 -24.95 -27.68 7.29
CA LYS A 3 -24.19 -26.51 6.77
C LYS A 3 -24.18 -25.34 7.78
N THR A 4 -24.23 -25.63 9.09
CA THR A 4 -24.47 -24.60 10.13
C THR A 4 -23.23 -24.15 10.91
N ASP A 5 -22.05 -24.74 10.71
CA ASP A 5 -20.84 -24.35 11.46
C ASP A 5 -20.03 -23.21 10.82
N ASN A 6 -20.19 -22.96 9.52
CA ASN A 6 -19.39 -21.94 8.83
C ASN A 6 -19.74 -20.50 9.25
N SER A 7 -20.99 -20.22 9.64
CA SER A 7 -21.41 -18.86 9.99
C SER A 7 -20.87 -18.43 11.36
N LYS A 8 -20.96 -19.29 12.38
CA LYS A 8 -20.44 -19.04 13.74
C LYS A 8 -18.92 -18.82 13.73
N ASN A 9 -18.18 -19.63 12.97
CA ASN A 9 -16.72 -19.47 12.85
C ASN A 9 -16.36 -18.14 12.15
N SER A 10 -17.11 -17.74 11.12
CA SER A 10 -16.87 -16.47 10.43
C SER A 10 -17.13 -15.24 11.32
N LEU A 11 -18.14 -15.30 12.20
CA LEU A 11 -18.48 -14.21 13.11
C LEU A 11 -17.38 -14.04 14.17
N SER A 12 -16.89 -15.15 14.74
CA SER A 12 -15.76 -15.14 15.67
C SER A 12 -14.50 -14.56 15.03
N GLN A 13 -14.19 -14.94 13.78
CA GLN A 13 -13.04 -14.40 13.05
C GLN A 13 -13.14 -12.89 12.79
N ASN A 14 -14.34 -12.40 12.42
CA ASN A 14 -14.56 -10.96 12.23
C ASN A 14 -14.38 -10.18 13.54
N PHE A 15 -14.81 -10.76 14.66
CA PHE A 15 -14.63 -10.16 15.98
C PHE A 15 -13.15 -10.05 16.37
N VAL A 16 -12.33 -11.08 16.07
CA VAL A 16 -10.88 -11.03 16.27
C VAL A 16 -10.24 -9.89 15.45
N ILE A 17 -10.65 -9.69 14.20
CA ILE A 17 -10.16 -8.58 13.37
C ILE A 17 -10.47 -7.22 14.02
N LEU A 18 -11.71 -7.02 14.47
CA LEU A 18 -12.14 -5.78 15.12
C LEU A 18 -11.38 -5.51 16.41
N ILE A 19 -11.27 -6.51 17.29
CA ILE A 19 -10.48 -6.38 18.54
C ILE A 19 -9.04 -6.04 18.21
N THR A 20 -8.41 -6.75 17.27
CA THR A 20 -7.03 -6.51 16.88
C THR A 20 -6.84 -5.08 16.36
N PHE A 21 -7.77 -4.59 15.55
CA PHE A 21 -7.75 -3.22 15.05
C PHE A 21 -7.84 -2.18 16.19
N PHE A 22 -8.77 -2.35 17.13
CA PHE A 22 -8.88 -1.45 18.28
C PHE A 22 -7.68 -1.52 19.22
N LEU A 23 -7.07 -2.70 19.41
CA LEU A 23 -5.83 -2.85 20.17
C LEU A 23 -4.67 -2.11 19.50
N ILE A 24 -4.56 -2.17 18.17
CA ILE A 24 -3.57 -1.39 17.42
C ILE A 24 -3.83 0.11 17.59
N ILE A 25 -5.08 0.59 17.44
CA ILE A 25 -5.41 2.00 17.66
C ILE A 25 -5.01 2.42 19.09
N PHE A 26 -5.35 1.62 20.09
CA PHE A 26 -4.96 1.88 21.47
C PHE A 26 -3.44 1.98 21.61
N LEU A 27 -2.68 1.04 21.03
CA LEU A 27 -1.22 1.05 21.07
C LEU A 27 -0.63 2.29 20.39
N LEU A 28 -1.10 2.65 19.20
CA LEU A 28 -0.63 3.83 18.45
C LEU A 28 -0.80 5.14 19.24
N ASN A 29 -1.87 5.23 20.04
CA ASN A 29 -2.19 6.42 20.82
C ASN A 29 -1.65 6.37 22.26
N ASN A 30 -0.82 5.37 22.59
CA ASN A 30 -0.27 5.20 23.92
C ASN A 30 1.26 5.25 23.90
N GLU A 31 1.87 5.82 24.94
CA GLU A 31 3.33 5.89 25.07
C GLU A 31 4.02 4.51 25.10
N PHE A 32 3.28 3.44 25.39
CA PHE A 32 3.81 2.08 25.34
C PHE A 32 4.40 1.70 23.98
N ILE A 33 3.95 2.33 22.88
CA ILE A 33 4.50 2.05 21.55
C ILE A 33 6.01 2.34 21.44
N LYS A 34 6.51 3.30 22.25
CA LYS A 34 7.94 3.68 22.30
C LYS A 34 8.86 2.51 22.69
N TYR A 35 8.33 1.50 23.39
CA TYR A 35 9.08 0.29 23.74
C TYR A 35 9.20 -0.71 22.60
N PHE A 36 8.35 -0.60 21.58
CA PHE A 36 8.35 -1.49 20.41
C PHE A 36 9.07 -0.84 19.23
N VAL A 37 8.84 0.45 19.02
CA VAL A 37 9.30 1.19 17.85
C VAL A 37 9.66 2.62 18.21
N TRP A 38 10.53 3.25 17.41
CA TRP A 38 10.81 4.68 17.57
C TRP A 38 9.62 5.50 17.07
N GLN A 39 8.80 5.96 18.02
CA GLN A 39 7.62 6.77 17.76
C GLN A 39 8.00 8.18 17.32
N PHE A 40 7.31 8.69 16.30
CA PHE A 40 7.41 10.09 15.90
C PHE A 40 6.48 11.00 16.73
N PRO A 41 6.73 12.33 16.73
CA PRO A 41 5.89 13.27 17.46
C PRO A 41 4.42 13.23 17.00
N ASP A 42 4.21 13.01 15.70
CA ASP A 42 2.91 12.94 15.06
C ASP A 42 2.69 11.56 14.42
N LEU A 43 1.50 10.98 14.66
CA LEU A 43 1.08 9.78 13.95
C LEU A 43 1.01 10.01 12.44
N PHE A 44 1.33 8.94 11.70
CA PHE A 44 1.21 8.85 10.25
C PHE A 44 2.08 9.85 9.48
N MET A 45 3.26 10.17 10.01
CA MET A 45 4.13 11.19 9.41
C MET A 45 4.49 10.87 7.95
N ASP A 46 4.73 9.61 7.60
CA ASP A 46 5.06 9.24 6.21
C ASP A 46 3.86 9.46 5.25
N MET A 47 2.63 9.18 5.69
CA MET A 47 1.44 9.48 4.88
C MET A 47 1.24 11.00 4.77
N LYS A 48 1.35 11.74 5.87
CA LYS A 48 1.21 13.20 5.89
C LYS A 48 2.25 13.88 4.99
N GLN A 49 3.47 13.34 4.95
CA GLN A 49 4.51 13.75 4.00
C GLN A 49 4.05 13.57 2.55
N GLY A 50 3.45 12.43 2.22
CA GLY A 50 2.84 12.18 0.91
C GLY A 50 1.77 13.21 0.54
N VAL A 51 0.90 13.55 1.49
CA VAL A 51 -0.15 14.56 1.31
C VAL A 51 0.43 15.97 1.13
N ALA A 52 1.50 16.31 1.85
CA ALA A 52 2.19 17.59 1.70
C ALA A 52 2.79 17.74 0.30
N TRP A 53 3.34 16.68 -0.28
CA TRP A 53 3.79 16.69 -1.68
C TRP A 53 2.63 16.91 -2.66
N LEU A 54 1.49 16.25 -2.45
CA LEU A 54 0.28 16.46 -3.29
C LEU A 54 -0.20 17.92 -3.22
N LYS A 55 -0.24 18.49 -2.02
CA LYS A 55 -0.58 19.90 -1.81
C LYS A 55 0.33 20.81 -2.60
N CYS A 56 1.63 20.63 -2.46
CA CYS A 56 2.59 21.46 -3.16
C CYS A 56 2.56 21.32 -4.66
N HIS A 57 2.40 20.10 -5.15
CA HIS A 57 2.20 19.87 -6.58
C HIS A 57 0.98 20.63 -7.10
N SER A 58 -0.13 20.63 -6.36
CA SER A 58 -1.34 21.37 -6.72
C SER A 58 -1.15 22.90 -6.76
N LEU A 59 -0.16 23.41 -6.03
CA LEU A 59 0.23 24.83 -6.01
C LEU A 59 1.28 25.18 -7.07
N GLY A 60 1.76 24.20 -7.85
CA GLY A 60 2.75 24.40 -8.90
C GLY A 60 4.21 24.35 -8.43
N PHE A 61 4.49 23.90 -7.20
CA PHE A 61 5.86 23.75 -6.73
C PHE A 61 6.55 22.52 -7.34
N ASP A 62 7.83 22.66 -7.63
CA ASP A 62 8.70 21.54 -8.02
C ASP A 62 9.17 20.79 -6.77
N ILE A 63 8.45 19.73 -6.44
CA ILE A 63 8.66 18.89 -5.24
C ILE A 63 9.85 17.93 -5.34
N TYR A 64 10.51 17.82 -6.50
CA TYR A 64 11.72 17.02 -6.67
C TYR A 64 12.95 17.87 -6.41
N ASN A 65 12.99 19.07 -6.98
CA ASN A 65 14.16 19.96 -6.88
C ASN A 65 14.08 21.00 -5.76
N ASN A 66 12.87 21.35 -5.28
CA ASN A 66 12.67 22.34 -4.21
C ASN A 66 11.96 21.75 -3.00
N ILE A 67 12.59 21.88 -1.85
CA ILE A 67 12.14 21.33 -0.56
C ILE A 67 11.11 22.28 0.09
N GLU A 68 11.35 23.59 -0.01
CA GLU A 68 10.44 24.62 0.51
C GLU A 68 9.38 25.03 -0.52
N PRO A 69 8.12 25.30 -0.10
CA PRO A 69 7.58 25.32 1.27
C PRO A 69 7.00 23.96 1.74
N CYS A 70 7.27 22.88 1.01
CA CYS A 70 6.44 21.69 1.00
C CYS A 70 6.67 20.78 2.19
N TYR A 71 7.93 20.54 2.56
CA TYR A 71 8.35 19.89 3.80
C TYR A 71 9.87 19.82 3.89
N HIS A 72 10.44 19.07 4.84
CA HIS A 72 11.90 18.91 5.00
C HIS A 72 12.60 17.98 3.98
N ARG A 73 11.87 17.33 3.06
CA ARG A 73 12.45 16.38 2.09
C ARG A 73 11.76 16.45 0.73
N SER A 74 12.58 16.36 -0.32
CA SER A 74 12.11 16.14 -1.70
C SER A 74 11.35 14.83 -1.81
N MET A 75 10.45 14.77 -2.80
CA MET A 75 9.69 13.56 -3.10
C MET A 75 10.61 12.43 -3.59
N ASN A 76 10.56 11.30 -2.90
CA ASN A 76 11.32 10.09 -3.22
C ASN A 76 10.42 8.92 -3.68
N TYR A 77 9.22 9.26 -4.14
CA TYR A 77 8.29 8.34 -4.80
C TYR A 77 8.12 8.74 -6.26
N GLY A 78 7.68 7.79 -7.08
CA GLY A 78 7.46 8.07 -8.49
C GLY A 78 6.31 9.04 -8.71
N LYS A 79 6.44 9.84 -9.77
CA LYS A 79 5.52 10.92 -10.13
C LYS A 79 4.07 10.46 -10.31
N ILE A 80 3.84 9.16 -10.50
CA ILE A 80 2.51 8.57 -10.57
C ILE A 80 1.68 8.78 -9.31
N LEU A 81 2.32 8.98 -8.14
CA LEU A 81 1.62 9.34 -6.90
C LEU A 81 0.89 10.68 -7.05
N LEU A 82 1.38 11.59 -7.91
CA LEU A 82 0.76 12.90 -8.13
C LEU A 82 -0.53 12.83 -8.97
N LEU A 83 -0.90 11.65 -9.46
CA LEU A 83 -2.21 11.43 -10.08
C LEU A 83 -3.35 11.41 -9.05
N PHE A 84 -3.04 11.27 -7.76
CA PHE A 84 -4.07 11.39 -6.72
C PHE A 84 -4.59 12.83 -6.67
N PRO A 85 -5.92 13.02 -6.69
CA PRO A 85 -6.49 14.36 -6.64
C PRO A 85 -6.22 15.01 -5.28
N TYR A 86 -6.00 16.32 -5.29
CA TYR A 86 -5.81 17.09 -4.08
C TYR A 86 -6.83 18.23 -3.96
N ASN A 87 -7.39 18.36 -2.75
CA ASN A 87 -8.12 19.51 -2.22
C ASN A 87 -8.18 19.35 -0.68
N GLU A 88 -8.75 20.31 0.04
CA GLU A 88 -8.83 20.26 1.51
C GLU A 88 -9.60 19.05 2.06
N ILE A 89 -10.58 18.54 1.31
CA ILE A 89 -11.34 17.33 1.68
C ILE A 89 -10.43 16.11 1.57
N PHE A 90 -9.70 15.99 0.46
CA PHE A 90 -8.74 14.91 0.25
C PHE A 90 -7.55 14.99 1.20
N GLU A 91 -7.08 16.18 1.56
CA GLU A 91 -6.03 16.36 2.58
C GLU A 91 -6.45 15.75 3.92
N LYS A 92 -7.68 16.05 4.38
CA LYS A 92 -8.24 15.47 5.60
C LYS A 92 -8.44 13.96 5.46
N PHE A 93 -8.95 13.51 4.32
CA PHE A 93 -9.15 12.08 4.05
C PHE A 93 -7.83 11.29 4.13
N TYR A 94 -6.82 11.70 3.36
CA TYR A 94 -5.54 11.01 3.28
C TYR A 94 -4.71 11.11 4.55
N SER A 95 -4.79 12.22 5.30
CA SER A 95 -3.98 12.41 6.51
C SER A 95 -4.56 11.71 7.75
N PHE A 96 -5.89 11.58 7.83
CA PHE A 96 -6.55 11.09 9.05
C PHE A 96 -7.32 9.79 8.85
N TYR A 97 -8.11 9.64 7.80
CA TYR A 97 -9.01 8.49 7.66
C TYR A 97 -8.37 7.33 6.90
N PHE A 98 -7.64 7.65 5.83
CA PHE A 98 -7.00 6.67 4.97
C PHE A 98 -5.96 5.78 5.69
N PRO A 99 -5.12 6.30 6.61
CA PRO A 99 -4.20 5.47 7.39
C PRO A 99 -4.91 4.38 8.18
N TYR A 100 -5.95 4.74 8.93
CA TYR A 100 -6.74 3.76 9.69
C TYR A 100 -7.46 2.75 8.79
N LEU A 101 -7.96 3.20 7.64
CA LEU A 101 -8.53 2.30 6.63
C LEU A 101 -7.49 1.28 6.14
N LEU A 102 -6.26 1.73 5.82
CA LEU A 102 -5.18 0.85 5.40
C LEU A 102 -4.76 -0.13 6.51
N ILE A 103 -4.72 0.30 7.77
CA ILE A 103 -4.43 -0.58 8.92
C ILE A 103 -5.51 -1.65 9.03
N PHE A 104 -6.79 -1.26 9.02
CA PHE A 104 -7.91 -2.19 9.08
C PHE A 104 -7.87 -3.20 7.93
N LEU A 105 -7.68 -2.73 6.69
CA LEU A 105 -7.57 -3.58 5.51
C LEU A 105 -6.38 -4.53 5.63
N SER A 106 -5.23 -4.06 6.12
CA SER A 106 -4.05 -4.90 6.31
C SER A 106 -4.31 -6.03 7.30
N ILE A 107 -4.87 -5.73 8.47
CA ILE A 107 -5.24 -6.73 9.48
C ILE A 107 -6.25 -7.73 8.91
N PHE A 108 -7.30 -7.23 8.25
CA PHE A 108 -8.31 -8.05 7.60
C PHE A 108 -7.68 -9.00 6.57
N LEU A 109 -6.83 -8.49 5.69
CA LEU A 109 -6.21 -9.29 4.63
C LEU A 109 -5.24 -10.33 5.20
N ILE A 110 -4.42 -9.97 6.20
CA ILE A 110 -3.51 -10.91 6.87
C ILE A 110 -4.32 -12.05 7.51
N GLN A 111 -5.41 -11.74 8.23
CA GLN A 111 -6.30 -12.76 8.80
C GLN A 111 -6.87 -13.67 7.69
N ARG A 112 -7.29 -13.10 6.56
CA ARG A 112 -7.90 -13.86 5.45
C ARG A 112 -6.91 -14.70 4.65
N ILE A 113 -5.62 -14.36 4.71
CA ILE A 113 -4.52 -15.13 4.15
C ILE A 113 -4.20 -16.31 5.08
N ILE A 114 -3.97 -16.04 6.37
CA ILE A 114 -3.60 -17.08 7.36
C ILE A 114 -4.77 -18.03 7.65
N ARG A 115 -5.99 -17.49 7.73
CA ARG A 115 -7.24 -18.20 8.05
C ARG A 115 -7.13 -19.05 9.32
N PRO A 116 -6.81 -18.44 10.48
CA PRO A 116 -6.58 -19.20 11.69
C PRO A 116 -7.82 -19.97 12.15
N THR A 117 -7.61 -21.26 12.42
CA THR A 117 -8.56 -22.25 12.93
C THR A 117 -8.11 -22.88 14.24
N SER A 118 -6.81 -22.84 14.54
CA SER A 118 -6.21 -23.34 15.79
C SER A 118 -5.55 -22.22 16.62
N THR A 119 -5.34 -22.47 17.91
CA THR A 119 -4.63 -21.53 18.81
C THR A 119 -3.25 -21.14 18.29
N PHE A 120 -2.52 -22.09 17.71
CA PHE A 120 -1.20 -21.83 17.13
C PHE A 120 -1.28 -20.89 15.91
N GLU A 121 -2.28 -21.07 15.04
CA GLU A 121 -2.47 -20.18 13.89
C GLU A 121 -2.90 -18.78 14.32
N TYR A 122 -3.71 -18.64 15.38
CA TYR A 122 -3.99 -17.34 15.98
C TYR A 122 -2.75 -16.68 16.57
N PHE A 123 -1.88 -17.46 17.22
CA PHE A 123 -0.58 -16.98 17.70
C PHE A 123 0.28 -16.46 16.54
N LEU A 124 0.36 -17.18 15.42
CA LEU A 124 1.06 -16.70 14.22
C LEU A 124 0.45 -15.42 13.66
N PHE A 125 -0.88 -15.34 13.59
CA PHE A 125 -1.58 -14.11 13.18
C PHE A 125 -1.20 -12.92 14.06
N PHE A 126 -1.20 -13.09 15.38
CA PHE A 126 -0.80 -12.02 16.29
C PHE A 126 0.67 -11.64 16.16
N LEU A 127 1.59 -12.60 15.95
CA LEU A 127 2.99 -12.29 15.66
C LEU A 127 3.16 -11.48 14.37
N CYS A 128 2.38 -11.77 13.32
CA CYS A 128 2.41 -10.98 12.09
C CYS A 128 1.94 -9.53 12.28
N ILE A 129 0.97 -9.30 13.18
CA ILE A 129 0.44 -7.96 13.45
C ILE A 129 1.29 -7.18 14.45
N PHE A 130 1.72 -7.82 15.54
CA PHE A 130 2.38 -7.16 16.68
C PHE A 130 3.91 -7.28 16.65
N ASN A 131 4.51 -7.68 15.53
CA ASN A 131 5.97 -7.53 15.39
C ASN A 131 6.36 -6.05 15.23
N PRO A 132 7.59 -5.66 15.62
CA PRO A 132 8.04 -4.28 15.55
C PRO A 132 7.95 -3.65 14.15
N SER A 133 8.23 -4.42 13.09
CA SER A 133 8.19 -3.89 11.71
C SER A 133 6.77 -3.54 11.26
N THR A 134 5.78 -4.38 11.57
CA THR A 134 4.37 -4.09 11.27
C THR A 134 3.85 -2.94 12.12
N ILE A 135 4.20 -2.88 13.41
CA ILE A 135 3.81 -1.76 14.28
C ILE A 135 4.41 -0.45 13.77
N LEU A 136 5.69 -0.45 13.37
CA LEU A 136 6.35 0.73 12.81
C LEU A 136 5.67 1.18 11.52
N LEU A 137 5.33 0.22 10.64
CA LEU A 137 4.61 0.50 9.41
C LEU A 137 3.25 1.15 9.68
N PHE A 138 2.52 0.68 10.69
CA PHE A 138 1.23 1.25 11.09
C PHE A 138 1.37 2.63 11.73
N GLU A 139 2.38 2.84 12.59
CA GLU A 139 2.63 4.13 13.25
C GLU A 139 2.94 5.23 12.25
N ARG A 140 3.73 4.92 11.21
CA ARG A 140 4.09 5.85 10.14
C ARG A 140 3.06 5.93 9.02
N ALA A 141 2.23 4.91 8.86
CA ALA A 141 1.34 4.70 7.72
C ALA A 141 2.05 4.88 6.37
N ASN A 142 3.20 4.23 6.20
CA ASN A 142 3.96 4.32 4.96
C ASN A 142 3.15 3.81 3.75
N LEU A 143 3.40 4.36 2.56
CA LEU A 143 2.76 3.93 1.31
C LEU A 143 2.97 2.44 0.98
N ASP A 144 3.96 1.78 1.59
CA ASP A 144 4.12 0.33 1.52
C ASP A 144 2.87 -0.45 2.00
N MET A 145 2.06 0.12 2.89
CA MET A 145 0.75 -0.44 3.26
C MET A 145 -0.23 -0.46 2.07
N LEU A 146 -0.27 0.62 1.30
CA LEU A 146 -1.09 0.70 0.09
C LEU A 146 -0.61 -0.33 -0.94
N VAL A 147 0.71 -0.44 -1.13
CA VAL A 147 1.31 -1.45 -2.01
C VAL A 147 0.86 -2.85 -1.58
N PHE A 148 0.98 -3.19 -0.29
CA PHE A 148 0.56 -4.48 0.25
C PHE A 148 -0.92 -4.79 -0.03
N VAL A 149 -1.82 -3.85 0.27
CA VAL A 149 -3.26 -4.01 0.03
C VAL A 149 -3.56 -4.21 -1.46
N LEU A 150 -2.99 -3.36 -2.33
CA LEU A 150 -3.21 -3.44 -3.78
C LEU A 150 -2.69 -4.76 -4.35
N LEU A 151 -1.56 -5.28 -3.87
CA LEU A 151 -1.03 -6.56 -4.32
C LEU A 151 -1.96 -7.72 -4.05
N ILE A 152 -2.56 -7.75 -2.86
CA ILE A 152 -3.51 -8.82 -2.53
C ILE A 152 -4.78 -8.68 -3.35
N LEU A 153 -5.25 -7.45 -3.58
CA LEU A 153 -6.41 -7.20 -4.45
C LEU A 153 -6.15 -7.68 -5.88
N ILE A 154 -4.99 -7.37 -6.45
CA ILE A 154 -4.56 -7.87 -7.76
C ILE A 154 -4.63 -9.39 -7.81
N ILE A 155 -4.03 -10.09 -6.83
CA ILE A 155 -3.98 -11.56 -6.79
C ILE A 155 -5.39 -12.18 -6.71
N LYS A 156 -6.34 -11.49 -6.07
CA LYS A 156 -7.72 -11.99 -5.89
C LYS A 156 -8.68 -11.56 -7.00
N ASN A 157 -8.40 -10.47 -7.68
CA ASN A 157 -9.25 -9.92 -8.71
C ASN A 157 -9.09 -10.71 -10.02
N LYS A 158 -10.20 -10.94 -10.73
CA LYS A 158 -10.23 -11.70 -12.00
C LYS A 158 -10.28 -10.80 -13.23
N ILE A 159 -10.35 -9.48 -13.03
CA ILE A 159 -10.49 -8.51 -14.12
C ILE A 159 -9.09 -8.07 -14.54
N ASN A 160 -8.55 -8.71 -15.57
CA ASN A 160 -7.20 -8.50 -16.09
C ASN A 160 -6.86 -7.02 -16.30
N PHE A 161 -7.76 -6.24 -16.92
CA PHE A 161 -7.53 -4.82 -17.20
C PHE A 161 -7.26 -3.99 -15.93
N ILE A 162 -8.02 -4.24 -14.85
CA ILE A 162 -7.81 -3.58 -13.56
C ILE A 162 -6.46 -4.00 -12.98
N ASN A 163 -6.14 -5.29 -12.99
CA ASN A 163 -4.87 -5.81 -12.49
C ASN A 163 -3.67 -5.22 -13.24
N TRP A 164 -3.78 -5.07 -14.57
CA TRP A 164 -2.74 -4.47 -15.40
C TRP A 164 -2.53 -2.99 -15.10
N THR A 165 -3.62 -2.27 -14.88
CA THR A 165 -3.57 -0.84 -14.48
C THR A 165 -2.89 -0.71 -13.11
N LEU A 166 -3.21 -1.59 -12.17
CA LEU A 166 -2.59 -1.61 -10.85
C LEU A 166 -1.11 -2.05 -10.89
N TYR A 167 -0.73 -2.99 -11.74
CA TYR A 167 0.68 -3.35 -11.94
C TYR A 167 1.49 -2.17 -12.48
N PHE A 168 0.95 -1.46 -13.48
CA PHE A 168 1.55 -0.25 -14.01
C PHE A 168 1.70 0.80 -12.90
N PHE A 169 0.62 1.06 -12.17
CA PHE A 169 0.61 2.00 -11.05
C PHE A 169 1.68 1.65 -10.00
N LEU A 170 1.73 0.41 -9.54
CA LEU A 170 2.68 -0.04 -8.50
C LEU A 170 4.13 0.02 -8.97
N SER A 171 4.42 -0.40 -10.21
CA SER A 171 5.78 -0.39 -10.79
C SER A 171 6.38 1.02 -10.82
N PHE A 172 5.52 2.02 -11.03
CA PHE A 172 5.92 3.41 -11.11
C PHE A 172 5.72 4.18 -9.80
N LEU A 173 4.99 3.64 -8.82
CA LEU A 173 4.84 4.27 -7.50
C LEU A 173 6.14 4.12 -6.70
N LYS A 174 6.67 2.91 -6.67
CA LYS A 174 7.96 2.53 -6.08
C LYS A 174 8.58 1.57 -7.07
N ILE A 175 9.85 1.75 -7.43
CA ILE A 175 10.49 0.93 -8.49
C ILE A 175 10.59 -0.56 -8.08
N TYR A 176 10.56 -0.85 -6.77
CA TYR A 176 10.72 -2.19 -6.20
C TYR A 176 9.64 -3.22 -6.64
N PRO A 177 8.36 -2.86 -6.85
CA PRO A 177 7.34 -3.70 -7.48
C PRO A 177 7.56 -4.20 -8.91
N VAL A 178 8.60 -3.82 -9.66
CA VAL A 178 8.75 -4.28 -11.07
C VAL A 178 8.77 -5.82 -11.19
N VAL A 179 9.26 -6.53 -10.16
CA VAL A 179 9.25 -8.01 -10.11
C VAL A 179 7.82 -8.58 -10.18
N ILE A 180 6.82 -7.80 -9.77
CA ILE A 180 5.42 -8.20 -9.71
C ILE A 180 4.83 -8.29 -11.13
N LEU A 181 5.48 -7.68 -12.13
CA LEU A 181 5.14 -7.86 -13.54
C LEU A 181 5.24 -9.31 -14.00
N ILE A 182 6.00 -10.18 -13.31
CA ILE A 182 5.97 -11.62 -13.60
C ILE A 182 4.56 -12.21 -13.46
N ASN A 183 3.76 -11.72 -12.51
CA ASN A 183 2.40 -12.22 -12.31
C ASN A 183 1.49 -11.97 -13.51
N PHE A 184 1.75 -10.92 -14.30
CA PHE A 184 1.06 -10.66 -15.56
C PHE A 184 1.10 -11.87 -16.52
N PHE A 185 2.23 -12.59 -16.52
CA PHE A 185 2.45 -13.76 -17.36
C PHE A 185 1.87 -15.05 -16.76
N LEU A 186 1.69 -15.10 -15.45
CA LEU A 186 1.26 -16.29 -14.72
C LEU A 186 -0.24 -16.30 -14.39
N GLU A 187 -0.90 -15.15 -14.45
CA GLU A 187 -2.29 -14.93 -14.03
C GLU A 187 -3.30 -15.79 -14.79
N ASP A 188 -3.11 -15.97 -16.10
CA ASP A 188 -4.07 -16.67 -16.95
C ASP A 188 -3.36 -17.65 -17.90
N LYS A 189 -3.43 -18.93 -17.52
CA LYS A 189 -2.83 -20.05 -18.24
C LYS A 189 -3.50 -20.35 -19.58
N SER A 190 -4.68 -19.78 -19.85
CA SER A 190 -5.41 -20.00 -21.11
C SER A 190 -4.97 -19.07 -22.24
N ARG A 191 -4.19 -18.03 -21.92
CA ARG A 191 -3.69 -17.07 -22.92
C ARG A 191 -2.70 -17.74 -23.87
N SER A 192 -2.88 -17.51 -25.16
CA SER A 192 -1.90 -17.92 -26.16
C SER A 192 -0.59 -17.14 -26.00
N LEU A 193 0.55 -17.77 -26.30
CA LEU A 193 1.85 -17.11 -26.28
C LEU A 193 1.90 -15.84 -27.16
N LYS A 194 1.17 -15.85 -28.30
CA LYS A 194 1.05 -14.69 -29.19
C LYS A 194 0.39 -13.50 -28.48
N ASN A 195 -0.73 -13.72 -27.81
CA ASN A 195 -1.44 -12.65 -27.10
C ASN A 195 -0.60 -12.14 -25.92
N LEU A 196 0.08 -13.05 -25.22
CA LEU A 196 0.98 -12.69 -24.13
C LEU A 196 2.11 -11.77 -24.60
N PHE A 197 2.72 -12.08 -25.74
CA PHE A 197 3.75 -11.23 -26.35
C PHE A 197 3.21 -9.86 -26.73
N ILE A 198 2.02 -9.79 -27.34
CA ILE A 198 1.37 -8.51 -27.68
C ILE A 198 1.14 -7.67 -26.43
N TYR A 199 0.60 -8.26 -25.36
CA TYR A 199 0.32 -7.52 -24.14
C TYR A 199 1.60 -7.05 -23.44
N CYS A 200 2.64 -7.89 -23.42
CA CYS A 200 3.96 -7.50 -22.92
C CYS A 200 4.53 -6.33 -23.73
N PHE A 201 4.46 -6.41 -25.06
CA PHE A 201 4.95 -5.35 -25.94
C PHE A 201 4.22 -4.03 -25.69
N VAL A 202 2.88 -4.06 -25.61
CA VAL A 202 2.06 -2.88 -25.29
C VAL A 202 2.40 -2.33 -23.92
N PHE A 203 2.54 -3.17 -22.90
CA PHE A 203 2.91 -2.75 -21.55
C PHE A 203 4.30 -2.08 -21.53
N CYS A 204 5.29 -2.68 -22.19
CA CYS A 204 6.64 -2.12 -22.32
C CYS A 204 6.63 -0.79 -23.07
N LEU A 205 5.85 -0.69 -24.15
CA LEU A 205 5.72 0.55 -24.92
C LEU A 205 5.13 1.68 -24.07
N ILE A 206 4.02 1.41 -23.36
CA ILE A 206 3.39 2.39 -22.47
C ILE A 206 4.34 2.79 -21.34
N SER A 207 5.04 1.82 -20.73
CA SER A 207 6.03 2.05 -19.68
C SER A 207 7.20 2.91 -20.18
N LEU A 208 7.69 2.65 -21.39
CA LEU A 208 8.77 3.42 -22.00
C LEU A 208 8.32 4.84 -22.34
N CYS A 209 7.13 5.01 -22.92
CA CYS A 209 6.55 6.33 -23.15
C CYS A 209 6.42 7.11 -21.82
N TYR A 210 5.88 6.48 -20.78
CA TYR A 210 5.73 7.11 -19.46
C TYR A 210 7.08 7.50 -18.86
N LEU A 211 8.09 6.63 -18.95
CA LEU A 211 9.45 6.93 -18.50
C LEU A 211 10.08 8.07 -19.30
N LEU A 212 9.90 8.13 -20.62
CA LEU A 212 10.45 9.22 -21.43
C LEU A 212 9.92 10.59 -21.00
N PHE A 213 8.64 10.68 -20.63
CA PHE A 213 8.05 11.94 -20.15
C PHE A 213 8.42 12.32 -18.71
N ASN A 214 8.89 11.37 -17.91
CA ASN A 214 9.19 11.57 -16.49
C ASN A 214 10.63 11.16 -16.12
N PHE A 215 11.52 11.11 -17.11
CA PHE A 215 12.83 10.50 -16.96
C PHE A 215 13.67 11.19 -15.87
N GLY A 216 13.66 12.52 -15.86
CA GLY A 216 14.40 13.32 -14.88
C GLY A 216 13.99 13.02 -13.44
N GLU A 217 12.69 12.92 -13.17
CA GLU A 217 12.17 12.62 -11.84
C GLU A 217 12.54 11.20 -11.39
N TYR A 218 12.48 10.21 -12.29
CA TYR A 218 12.89 8.84 -11.95
C TYR A 218 14.40 8.68 -11.77
N VAL A 219 15.23 9.45 -12.49
CA VAL A 219 16.68 9.52 -12.24
C VAL A 219 16.94 10.10 -10.86
N PHE A 220 16.30 11.22 -10.51
CA PHE A 220 16.43 11.82 -9.18
C PHE A 220 16.07 10.85 -8.06
N ILE A 221 14.95 10.10 -8.19
CA ILE A 221 14.53 9.11 -7.19
C ILE A 221 15.60 8.01 -7.03
N MET A 222 16.24 7.58 -8.11
CA MET A 222 17.28 6.55 -8.06
C MET A 222 18.59 7.05 -7.46
N GLU A 223 18.93 8.33 -7.62
CA GLU A 223 20.12 8.96 -7.03
C GLU A 223 19.91 9.34 -5.55
N SER A 224 18.65 9.53 -5.12
CA SER A 224 18.29 9.93 -3.75
C SER A 224 17.85 8.77 -2.85
N ALA A 225 17.72 7.55 -3.38
CA ALA A 225 17.38 6.32 -2.65
C ALA A 225 18.61 5.66 -2.01
#